data_AF-A0A931F5W4-F1
#
_entry.id   AF-A0A931F5W4-F1
#
_cell.length_a   1.000
_cell.length_b   1.000
_cell.length_c   1.000
_cell.angle_alpha   90.00
_cell.angle_beta   90.00
_cell.angle_gamma   90.00
#
_symmetry.space_group_name_H-M   'P 1'
#
loop_
_entity.id
_entity.type
_entity.pdbx_description
1 polymer ?
#
loop_
_entity_poly.entity_id
_entity_poly.type
_entity_poly.pdbx_seq_one_letter_code
_entity_poly.pdbx_strand_id
1 'polypeptide(L)' 'MQEEHLISDKKNETVPDVFSDVRYICNSTSLILDSLKKGMDVAQLPSGDVIVTEVKVVNTQYSWNKEKRKMIRISQI' A
#
# COMPACT_ATOMS: atom_id res chain seq x y z
N MET A 1 -20.24 40.12 -18.45
CA MET A 1 -19.45 39.34 -17.47
C MET A 1 -20.44 38.56 -16.62
N GLN A 2 -20.72 37.32 -17.02
CA GLN A 2 -21.45 36.29 -16.26
C GLN A 2 -21.44 35.06 -17.17
N GLU A 3 -20.50 34.16 -16.91
CA GLU A 3 -20.45 32.84 -17.56
C GLU A 3 -19.97 31.86 -16.48
N GLU A 4 -20.93 31.33 -15.72
CA GLU A 4 -20.75 30.14 -14.88
C GLU A 4 -21.73 29.08 -15.36
N HIS A 5 -21.21 28.07 -16.05
CA HIS A 5 -21.88 26.78 -16.17
C HIS A 5 -20.83 25.69 -15.99
N LEU A 6 -20.47 25.48 -14.71
CA LEU A 6 -19.57 24.42 -14.28
C LEU A 6 -20.29 23.06 -14.32
N ILE A 7 -19.75 22.18 -15.17
CA ILE A 7 -19.47 20.77 -14.91
C ILE A 7 -20.69 19.88 -14.63
N SER A 8 -21.22 19.35 -15.74
CA SER A 8 -21.77 18.00 -15.94
C SER A 8 -21.65 17.05 -14.73
N ASP A 9 -22.78 16.74 -14.12
CA ASP A 9 -23.00 15.67 -13.15
C ASP A 9 -22.45 14.32 -13.66
N LYS A 10 -21.21 13.99 -13.29
CA LYS A 10 -20.76 12.60 -13.30
C LYS A 10 -21.51 11.90 -12.16
N LYS A 11 -22.40 10.97 -12.51
CA LYS A 11 -23.13 10.07 -11.60
C LYS A 11 -22.24 9.68 -10.42
N ASN A 12 -22.59 10.17 -9.23
CA ASN A 12 -22.09 9.63 -7.97
C ASN A 12 -22.63 8.20 -7.87
N GLU A 13 -21.85 7.22 -8.30
CA GLU A 13 -22.01 5.86 -7.81
C GLU A 13 -21.93 5.96 -6.29
N THR A 14 -23.03 5.60 -5.62
CA THR A 14 -23.08 5.54 -4.16
C THR A 14 -22.07 4.49 -3.72
N VAL A 15 -20.85 4.94 -3.38
CA VAL A 15 -19.81 4.10 -2.80
C VAL A 15 -20.46 3.42 -1.59
N PRO A 16 -20.50 2.08 -1.51
CA PRO A 16 -21.06 1.40 -0.34
C PRO A 16 -20.37 1.95 0.91
N ASP A 17 -21.14 2.32 1.93
CA ASP A 17 -20.57 2.78 3.20
C ASP A 17 -19.97 1.59 3.96
N VAL A 18 -18.76 1.21 3.54
CA VAL A 18 -17.94 0.15 4.10
C VAL A 18 -17.60 0.38 5.57
N PHE A 19 -17.67 1.63 6.05
CA PHE A 19 -17.42 1.98 7.45
C PHE A 19 -18.57 1.57 8.38
N SER A 20 -19.68 1.08 7.83
CA SER A 20 -20.77 0.46 8.58
C SER A 20 -20.65 -1.08 8.70
N ASP A 21 -19.80 -1.74 7.89
CA ASP A 21 -19.59 -3.19 7.99
C ASP A 21 -18.61 -3.52 9.13
N VAL A 22 -19.13 -4.12 10.20
CA VAL A 22 -18.35 -4.56 11.37
C VAL A 22 -17.15 -5.44 10.97
N ARG A 23 -17.30 -6.30 9.96
CA ARG A 23 -16.20 -7.16 9.50
C ARG A 23 -15.10 -6.34 8.84
N TYR A 24 -15.46 -5.31 8.08
CA TYR A 24 -14.49 -4.39 7.52
C TYR A 24 -13.74 -3.67 8.64
N ILE A 25 -14.47 -3.08 9.59
CA ILE A 25 -13.89 -2.31 10.71
C ILE A 25 -12.89 -3.16 11.49
N CYS A 26 -13.27 -4.38 11.89
CA CYS A 26 -12.39 -5.25 12.66
C CYS A 26 -11.12 -5.61 11.88
N ASN A 27 -11.25 -6.05 10.63
CA ASN A 27 -10.11 -6.50 9.83
C ASN A 27 -9.19 -5.33 9.43
N SER A 28 -9.76 -4.20 9.03
CA SER A 28 -8.98 -3.01 8.65
C SER A 28 -8.25 -2.43 9.87
N THR A 29 -8.89 -2.40 11.05
CA THR A 29 -8.24 -1.97 12.30
C THR A 29 -7.04 -2.86 12.65
N SER A 30 -7.19 -4.19 12.59
CA SER A 30 -6.07 -5.11 12.84
C SER A 30 -4.91 -4.88 11.86
N LEU A 31 -5.19 -4.74 10.56
CA LEU A 31 -4.20 -4.45 9.53
C LEU A 31 -3.48 -3.12 9.78
N ILE A 32 -4.24 -2.05 10.07
CA ILE A 32 -3.70 -0.71 10.32
C ILE A 32 -2.78 -0.73 11.54
N LEU A 33 -3.23 -1.32 12.66
CA LEU A 33 -2.44 -1.40 13.88
C LEU A 33 -1.15 -2.21 13.69
N ASP A 34 -1.22 -3.36 13.03
CA ASP A 34 -0.04 -4.18 12.77
C ASP A 34 0.94 -3.48 11.81
N SER A 35 0.41 -2.65 10.92
CA SER A 35 1.21 -1.86 9.99
C SER A 35 1.97 -0.74 10.69
N LEU A 36 1.26 0.05 11.50
CA LEU A 36 1.84 1.14 12.29
C LEU A 36 2.87 0.62 13.31
N LYS A 37 2.61 -0.53 13.95
CA LYS A 37 3.58 -1.17 14.88
C LYS A 37 4.90 -1.53 14.20
N LYS A 38 4.88 -1.84 12.90
CA LYS A 38 6.09 -2.14 12.10
C LYS A 38 6.78 -0.87 11.59
N GLY A 39 6.29 0.32 11.94
CA GLY A 39 6.83 1.60 11.47
C GLY A 39 6.46 1.93 10.02
N MET A 40 5.43 1.27 9.48
CA MET A 40 4.91 1.57 8.14
C MET A 40 3.96 2.77 8.20
N ASP A 41 3.85 3.47 7.08
CA ASP A 41 2.92 4.60 6.92
C ASP A 41 1.59 4.08 6.36
N VAL A 42 0.47 4.63 6.82
CA VAL A 42 -0.87 4.12 6.47
C VAL A 42 -1.83 5.25 6.10
N ALA A 43 -2.56 5.08 5.00
CA ALA A 43 -3.65 5.95 4.58
C ALA A 43 -4.93 5.14 4.31
N GLN A 44 -6.03 5.52 4.95
CA GLN A 44 -7.35 4.94 4.70
C GLN A 44 -8.17 5.92 3.84
N LEU A 45 -8.64 5.46 2.68
CA LEU A 45 -9.39 6.28 1.74
C LEU A 45 -10.90 6.23 2.02
N PRO A 46 -11.69 7.23 1.58
CA PRO A 46 -13.15 7.19 1.68
C PRO A 46 -13.81 6.02 0.94
N SER A 47 -13.11 5.37 0.00
CA SER A 47 -13.55 4.14 -0.66
C SER A 47 -13.52 2.92 0.27
N GLY A 48 -12.83 3.00 1.40
CA GLY A 48 -12.49 1.86 2.26
C GLY A 48 -11.14 1.21 1.96
N ASP A 49 -10.45 1.63 0.90
CA ASP A 49 -9.13 1.10 0.62
C ASP A 49 -8.13 1.53 1.70
N VAL A 50 -7.28 0.59 2.11
CA VAL A 50 -6.17 0.84 3.05
C VAL A 50 -4.87 0.73 2.27
N ILE A 51 -4.17 1.86 2.16
CA ILE A 51 -2.85 1.94 1.54
C ILE A 51 -1.81 1.89 2.66
N VAL A 52 -0.89 0.93 2.56
CA VAL A 52 0.25 0.80 3.47
C VAL A 52 1.53 1.04 2.68
N THR A 53 2.36 1.95 3.16
CA THR A 53 3.66 2.30 2.58
C THR A 53 4.77 1.87 3.53
N GLU A 54 5.74 1.11 3.01
CA GLU A 54 6.89 0.64 3.79
C GLU A 54 8.21 0.96 3.08
N VAL A 55 9.28 1.06 3.87
CA VAL A 55 10.65 1.09 3.36
C VAL A 55 11.27 -0.28 3.54
N LYS A 56 11.49 -0.98 2.43
CA LYS A 56 12.09 -2.32 2.44
C LYS A 56 13.57 -2.26 2.05
N VAL A 57 14.44 -2.66 2.96
CA VAL A 57 15.87 -2.87 2.67
C VAL A 57 16.05 -4.26 2.05
N VAL A 58 16.65 -4.32 0.85
CA VAL A 58 16.95 -5.57 0.15
C VAL A 58 18.46 -5.81 0.15
N ASN A 59 18.92 -6.74 0.98
CA ASN A 59 20.32 -7.15 1.01
C ASN A 59 20.56 -8.25 -0.01
N THR A 60 21.51 -8.02 -0.93
CA THR A 60 21.97 -9.05 -1.86
C THR A 60 23.44 -9.31 -1.65
N GLN A 61 23.78 -10.52 -1.22
CA GLN A 61 25.16 -10.93 -1.03
C GLN A 61 25.68 -11.57 -2.32
N TYR A 62 26.92 -11.22 -2.69
CA TYR A 62 27.64 -11.84 -3.78
C TYR A 62 28.97 -12.38 -3.28
N SER A 63 29.41 -13.51 -3.82
CA SER A 63 30.75 -14.07 -3.58
C SER A 63 31.51 -14.17 -4.90
N TRP A 64 32.82 -13.92 -4.84
CA TRP A 64 33.70 -14.05 -5.98
C TRP A 64 34.00 -15.52 -6.30
N ASN A 65 33.65 -15.97 -7.49
CA ASN A 65 34.05 -17.29 -8.00
C ASN A 65 35.34 -17.14 -8.82
N LYS A 66 36.44 -17.70 -8.30
CA LYS A 66 37.78 -17.62 -8.93
C LYS A 66 37.86 -18.36 -10.26
N GLU A 67 37.19 -19.49 -10.40
CA GLU A 67 37.20 -20.32 -11.61
C GLU A 67 36.45 -19.63 -12.75
N LYS A 68 35.29 -19.07 -12.45
CA LYS A 68 34.41 -18.36 -13.39
C LYS A 68 34.77 -16.88 -13.54
N ARG A 69 35.74 -16.40 -12.76
CA ARG A 69 36.21 -15.00 -12.68
C ARG A 69 35.05 -13.98 -12.63
N LYS A 70 34.03 -14.26 -11.80
CA LYS A 70 32.83 -13.41 -11.68
C LYS A 70 32.21 -13.48 -10.29
N MET A 71 31.46 -12.43 -9.93
CA MET A 71 30.59 -12.43 -8.75
C MET A 71 29.39 -13.35 -8.99
N ILE A 72 29.05 -14.18 -8.00
CA ILE A 72 27.86 -15.03 -7.99
C ILE A 72 27.00 -14.64 -6.80
N ARG A 73 25.73 -14.38 -7.04
CA ARG A 73 24.75 -14.10 -5.99
C ARG A 73 24.67 -15.29 -5.06
N ILE A 74 24.85 -15.06 -3.77
CA ILE A 74 24.57 -16.05 -2.73
C ILE A 74 23.10 -15.89 -2.37
N SER A 75 22.27 -16.88 -2.68
CA SER A 75 20.95 -16.98 -2.08
C SER A 75 21.12 -17.41 -0.63
N GLN A 76 20.76 -16.54 0.32
CA GLN A 76 20.61 -16.94 1.71
C GLN A 76 19.42 -17.92 1.76
N ILE A 77 19.67 -19.15 2.21
CA ILE A 77 18.65 -20.17 2.53
C ILE A 77 18.20 -19.93 3.96
#